data_AF-D3S5J8-F1
#
_entry.id   AF-D3S5J8-F1
#
_cell.length_a   1.000
_cell.length_b   1.000
_cell.length_c   1.000
_cell.angle_alpha   90.00
_cell.angle_beta   90.00
_cell.angle_gamma   90.00
#
_symmetry.space_group_name_H-M   'P 1'
#
loop_
_entity.id
_entity.type
_entity.pdbx_description
1 polymer ?
#
loop_
_entity_poly.entity_id
_entity_poly.type
_entity_poly.pdbx_seq_one_letter_code
_entity_poly.pdbx_strand_id
1 'polypeptide(L)' 'MTWWKCSNCGYTFEAEKPPEKCPNCGEKCTFYDVTCYTPECGCEGYDPKLVGRRPNEESRF' A
#
# COMPACT_ATOMS: atom_id res chain seq x y z
N MET A 1 9.37 -1.99 -9.70
CA MET A 1 7.98 -2.45 -9.51
C MET A 1 7.46 -1.80 -8.25
N THR A 2 6.23 -1.30 -8.29
CA THR A 2 5.65 -0.50 -7.20
C THR A 2 4.51 -1.30 -6.56
N TRP A 3 4.46 -1.32 -5.24
CA TRP A 3 3.42 -1.97 -4.47
C TRP A 3 2.35 -0.97 -4.08
N TRP A 4 1.11 -1.29 -4.39
CA TRP A 4 -0.04 -0.43 -4.14
C TRP A 4 -0.96 -1.07 -3.12
N LYS A 5 -1.38 -0.31 -2.12
CA LYS A 5 -2.37 -0.69 -1.11
C LYS A 5 -3.66 0.08 -1.32
N CYS A 6 -4.78 -0.64 -1.41
CA CYS A 6 -6.11 -0.04 -1.42
C CYS A 6 -6.43 0.60 -0.06
N SER A 7 -6.82 1.87 -0.06
CA SER A 7 -7.25 2.59 1.15
C SER A 7 -8.55 2.07 1.76
N ASN A 8 -9.41 1.42 0.97
CA ASN A 8 -10.75 1.00 1.42
C ASN A 8 -10.70 -0.39 2.04
N CYS A 9 -10.20 -1.38 1.31
CA CYS A 9 -10.19 -2.78 1.75
C CYS A 9 -8.81 -3.30 2.19
N GLY A 10 -7.74 -2.53 2.03
CA GLY A 10 -6.38 -2.96 2.38
C GLY A 10 -5.71 -3.88 1.36
N TYR A 11 -6.34 -4.15 0.21
CA TYR A 11 -5.78 -5.02 -0.84
C TYR A 11 -4.45 -4.49 -1.38
N THR A 12 -3.40 -5.30 -1.30
CA THR A 12 -2.06 -4.99 -1.80
C THR A 12 -1.74 -5.77 -3.07
N PHE A 13 -1.22 -5.08 -4.08
CA PHE A 13 -0.81 -5.68 -5.34
C PHE A 13 0.36 -4.90 -5.95
N GLU A 14 1.15 -5.60 -6.75
CA GLU A 14 2.24 -5.00 -7.51
C GLU A 14 1.73 -4.50 -8.87
N ALA A 15 1.99 -3.24 -9.21
CA ALA A 15 1.68 -2.66 -10.52
C ALA A 15 2.51 -1.40 -10.76
N GLU A 16 2.68 -0.98 -12.02
CA GLU A 16 3.30 0.31 -12.32
C GLU A 16 2.38 1.50 -12.00
N LYS A 17 1.05 1.31 -12.16
CA LYS A 17 0.04 2.33 -11.91
C LYS A 17 -1.20 1.71 -11.27
N PRO A 18 -1.84 2.38 -10.30
CA PRO A 18 -3.06 1.89 -9.68
C PRO A 18 -4.26 2.08 -10.63
N PRO A 19 -5.23 1.15 -10.63
CA PRO A 19 -6.47 1.31 -11.38
C PRO A 19 -7.40 2.34 -10.71
N GLU A 20 -8.36 2.89 -11.46
CA GLU A 20 -9.42 3.74 -10.86
C GLU A 20 -10.33 2.96 -9.91
N LYS A 21 -10.56 1.67 -10.19
CA LYS A 21 -11.40 0.78 -9.38
C LYS A 21 -10.57 -0.36 -8.82
N CYS A 22 -10.77 -0.65 -7.53
CA CYS A 22 -10.08 -1.74 -6.88
C CYS A 22 -10.55 -3.10 -7.43
N PRO A 23 -9.64 -4.00 -7.84
CA PRO A 23 -10.02 -5.32 -8.34
C PRO A 23 -10.60 -6.22 -7.24
N ASN A 24 -10.36 -5.91 -5.97
CA ASN A 24 -10.86 -6.70 -4.84
C ASN A 24 -12.24 -6.23 -4.35
N CYS A 25 -12.44 -4.93 -4.13
CA CYS A 25 -13.73 -4.41 -3.65
C CYS A 25 -14.63 -3.83 -4.76
N GLY A 26 -14.14 -3.62 -5.98
CA GLY A 26 -14.93 -3.12 -7.12
C GLY A 26 -15.26 -1.63 -7.09
N GLU A 27 -14.90 -0.91 -6.02
CA GLU A 27 -15.18 0.51 -5.84
C GLU A 27 -14.03 1.41 -6.29
N LYS A 28 -14.32 2.70 -6.52
CA LYS A 28 -13.27 3.71 -6.73
C LYS A 28 -12.57 3.99 -5.42
N CYS A 29 -11.27 3.67 -5.32
CA CYS A 29 -10.50 3.79 -4.09
C CYS A 29 -9.19 4.52 -4.34
N THR A 30 -8.69 5.20 -3.32
CA THR A 30 -7.32 5.74 -3.32
C THR A 30 -6.34 4.59 -3.06
N PHE A 31 -5.26 4.56 -3.83
CA PHE A 31 -4.17 3.62 -3.63
C PHE A 31 -2.95 4.33 -3.08
N TYR A 32 -2.38 3.78 -2.03
CA TYR A 32 -1.13 4.25 -1.45
C TYR A 32 0.00 3.40 -1.95
N ASP A 33 1.09 4.06 -2.31
CA ASP A 33 2.34 3.40 -2.58
C ASP A 33 2.94 2.89 -1.26
N VAL A 34 3.11 1.58 -1.18
CA VAL A 34 3.69 0.87 -0.03
C VAL A 34 4.98 0.15 -0.40
N THR A 35 5.57 0.54 -1.54
CA THR A 35 6.87 0.03 -1.95
C THR A 35 7.90 0.37 -0.89
N CYS A 36 8.70 -0.62 -0.49
CA CYS A 36 9.78 -0.29 0.42
C CYS A 36 10.93 0.39 -0.33
N TYR A 37 11.10 1.69 -0.05
CA TYR A 37 12.24 2.48 -0.52
C TYR A 37 13.37 2.59 0.49
N THR A 38 13.19 2.05 1.70
CA THR A 38 14.23 2.07 2.73
C THR A 38 15.06 0.78 2.72
N PRO A 39 16.39 0.86 2.85
CA PRO A 39 17.27 -0.30 2.86
C PRO A 39 17.08 -1.22 4.08
N GLU A 40 16.26 -0.82 5.05
CA GLU A 40 16.01 -1.54 6.29
C GLU A 40 14.72 -2.38 6.27
N CYS A 41 13.85 -2.28 5.25
CA CYS A 41 12.73 -3.21 5.16
C CYS A 41 13.24 -4.58 4.73
N GLY A 42 12.94 -5.61 5.53
CA GLY A 42 13.20 -6.99 5.16
C GLY A 42 12.48 -7.37 3.87
N CYS A 43 13.26 -7.54 2.80
CA CYS A 43 13.19 -8.44 1.63
C CYS A 43 11.86 -8.82 0.93
N GLU A 44 10.66 -8.45 1.40
CA GLU A 44 9.37 -8.89 0.82
C GLU A 44 8.81 -7.95 -0.27
N GLY A 45 9.50 -6.84 -0.56
CA GLY A 45 9.15 -5.90 -1.64
C GLY A 45 8.16 -4.79 -1.26
N TYR A 46 7.33 -5.00 -0.23
CA TYR A 46 6.44 -3.99 0.35
C TYR A 46 6.76 -3.72 1.82
N ASP A 47 6.47 -2.51 2.31
CA ASP A 47 6.69 -2.14 3.71
C ASP A 47 5.52 -2.64 4.59
N PRO A 48 5.75 -3.61 5.51
CA PRO A 48 4.69 -4.16 6.35
C PRO A 48 4.10 -3.13 7.33
N LYS A 49 4.82 -2.06 7.66
CA LYS A 49 4.28 -0.95 8.49
C LYS A 49 3.25 -0.15 7.69
N LEU A 50 3.47 0.04 6.39
CA LEU A 50 2.52 0.73 5.51
C LEU A 50 1.30 -0.12 5.17
N VAL A 51 1.44 -1.45 5.11
CA VAL A 51 0.31 -2.39 4.91
C VAL A 51 -0.54 -2.56 6.17
N GLY A 52 0.07 -2.60 7.35
CA GLY A 52 -0.62 -2.84 8.61
C GLY A 52 -1.20 -1.61 9.31
N ARG A 53 -0.68 -0.40 9.08
CA ARG A 53 -1.10 0.78 9.85
C ARG A 53 -2.21 1.58 9.18
N ARG A 54 -3.15 2.05 10.01
CA ARG A 54 -4.08 3.11 9.65
C ARG A 54 -3.29 4.43 9.56
N PRO A 55 -3.60 5.33 8.61
CA PRO A 55 -2.83 6.57 8.37
C PRO A 55 -2.75 7.54 9.56
N ASN A 56 -3.40 7.25 10.68
CA ASN A 56 -3.45 8.11 11.87
C ASN A 56 -2.38 7.77 12.94
N GLU A 57 -1.51 6.79 12.69
CA GLU A 57 -0.46 6.34 13.64
C GLU A 57 0.96 6.72 13.20
N GLU A 58 1.13 7.42 12.07
CA GLU A 58 2.44 7.86 11.57
C GLU A 58 2.99 9.09 12.28
N SER A 59 2.19 9.81 13.10
CA SER A 59 2.59 11.08 13.73
C SER A 59 3.02 10.95 15.20
N ARG A 60 3.36 9.76 15.68
CA ARG A 60 3.88 9.57 17.05
C ARG A 60 5.34 9.09 17.05
N PHE A 61 6.18 9.79 16.31
CA PHE A 61 7.61 9.92 16.60
C PHE A 61 8.04 11.35 16.31
#